data_AF-A0A519VM96-F1
#
_entry.id   AF-A0A519VM96-F1
#
_cell.length_a   1.000
_cell.length_b   1.000
_cell.length_c   1.000
_cell.angle_alpha   90.00
_cell.angle_beta   90.00
_cell.angle_gamma   90.00
#
_symmetry.space_group_name_H-M   'P 1'
#
loop_
_entity.id
_entity.type
_entity.pdbx_description
1 polymer ?
#
loop_
_entity_poly.entity_id
_entity_poly.type
_entity_poly.pdbx_seq_one_letter_code
_entity_poly.pdbx_strand_id
1 'polypeptide(L)'
;MSTATAPFQPSPPSATMQLLRRGGLAGPTTRELAQAEGVEEAAFTARYPDRPALLRHVLGLDLERQKQDHVRLYQDYPSAVERLFGLIGYSIADLADTGPQYLLDIGHNPGAWELLQEHLAEYSSPQLQQLLNDGIRQGLFRSDINIRLVTIIIVQQLGIVLTPNIFPPMVSTAEIFRSVFLYYIRGLCTDAGARQAAEHFARM
;
A
#
# COMPACT_ATOMS: atom_id res chain seq x y z
N MET A 1 20.92 -25.82 -3.72
CA MET A 1 20.51 -25.38 -2.37
C MET A 1 20.01 -23.95 -2.54
N SER A 2 18.70 -23.76 -2.68
CA SER A 2 18.10 -22.44 -2.90
C SER A 2 17.77 -21.85 -1.54
N THR A 3 18.44 -20.77 -1.15
CA THR A 3 18.17 -20.01 0.05
C THR A 3 16.79 -19.39 -0.08
N ALA A 4 15.86 -19.72 0.83
CA ALA A 4 14.55 -19.09 0.87
C ALA A 4 14.72 -17.58 1.05
N THR A 5 14.25 -16.79 0.07
CA THR A 5 14.20 -15.33 0.21
C THR A 5 13.17 -15.00 1.29
N ALA A 6 13.60 -14.38 2.38
CA ALA A 6 12.70 -13.93 3.44
C ALA A 6 11.60 -13.01 2.87
N PRO A 7 10.39 -12.99 3.45
CA PRO A 7 9.34 -12.08 3.01
C PRO A 7 9.84 -10.63 3.07
N PHE A 8 9.60 -9.87 2.00
CA PHE A 8 10.02 -8.48 1.91
C PHE A 8 9.53 -7.68 3.12
N GLN A 9 10.44 -6.96 3.77
CA GLN A 9 10.14 -6.13 4.91
C GLN A 9 10.01 -4.66 4.48
N PRO A 10 8.83 -4.04 4.62
CA PRO A 10 8.67 -2.61 4.42
C PRO A 10 9.65 -1.80 5.28
N SER A 11 10.11 -0.67 4.75
CA SER A 11 10.76 0.32 5.60
C SER A 11 9.76 0.84 6.62
N PRO A 12 10.16 1.10 7.88
CA PRO A 12 9.23 1.59 8.88
C PRO A 12 8.69 2.97 8.47
N PRO A 13 7.38 3.24 8.63
CA PRO A 13 6.84 4.58 8.49
C PRO A 13 7.42 5.49 9.58
N SER A 14 7.42 6.82 9.34
CA SER A 14 7.88 7.78 10.34
C SER A 14 7.10 7.66 11.65
N ALA A 15 7.70 8.04 12.77
CA ALA A 15 7.03 7.99 14.07
C ALA A 15 5.71 8.79 14.07
N THR A 16 5.69 9.96 13.42
CA THR A 16 4.47 10.75 13.23
C THR A 16 3.43 10.00 12.41
N MET A 17 3.82 9.33 11.31
CA MET A 17 2.89 8.52 10.53
C MET A 17 2.31 7.36 11.34
N GLN A 18 3.11 6.69 12.17
CA GLN A 18 2.62 5.62 13.05
C GLN A 18 1.55 6.11 14.02
N LEU A 19 1.76 7.29 14.63
CA LEU A 19 0.79 7.91 15.51
C LEU A 19 -0.52 8.23 14.77
N LEU A 20 -0.44 8.79 13.55
CA LEU A 20 -1.62 9.10 12.73
C LEU A 20 -2.36 7.84 12.27
N ARG A 21 -1.64 6.79 11.81
CA ARG A 21 -2.24 5.52 11.38
C ARG A 21 -3.04 4.86 12.50
N ARG A 22 -2.53 4.87 13.73
CA ARG A 22 -3.20 4.28 14.90
C ARG A 22 -4.37 5.12 15.42
N GLY A 23 -4.13 6.41 15.63
CA GLY A 23 -5.03 7.30 16.37
C GLY A 23 -5.93 8.18 15.50
N GLY A 24 -5.74 8.16 14.19
CA GLY A 24 -6.28 9.18 13.30
C GLY A 24 -5.65 10.55 13.56
N LEU A 25 -6.17 11.54 12.86
CA LEU A 25 -5.66 12.90 12.86
C LEU A 25 -5.91 13.62 14.20
N ALA A 26 -6.98 13.29 14.91
CA ALA A 26 -7.35 13.89 16.18
C ALA A 26 -6.75 13.17 17.41
N GLY A 27 -6.28 11.93 17.26
CA GLY A 27 -5.83 11.11 18.39
C GLY A 27 -4.57 11.64 19.08
N PRO A 28 -3.44 11.80 18.37
CA PRO A 28 -2.18 12.25 18.98
C PRO A 28 -2.24 13.71 19.42
N THR A 29 -1.66 14.05 20.57
CA THR A 29 -1.48 15.43 21.03
C THR A 29 -0.34 16.14 20.28
N THR A 30 -0.34 17.49 20.27
CA THR A 30 0.75 18.28 19.66
C THR A 30 2.11 17.91 20.27
N ARG A 31 2.17 17.69 21.58
CA ARG A 31 3.35 17.22 22.30
C ARG A 31 3.87 15.88 21.80
N GLU A 32 2.99 14.88 21.64
CA GLU A 32 3.38 13.56 21.13
C GLU A 32 3.90 13.64 19.70
N LEU A 33 3.27 14.47 18.86
CA LEU A 33 3.71 14.69 17.47
C LEU A 33 5.06 15.42 17.40
N ALA A 34 5.25 16.45 18.22
CA ALA A 34 6.52 17.17 18.31
C ALA A 34 7.65 16.26 18.79
N GLN A 35 7.38 15.42 19.80
CA GLN A 35 8.32 14.40 20.28
C GLN A 35 8.65 13.37 19.20
N ALA A 36 7.65 12.93 18.42
CA ALA A 36 7.85 11.99 17.32
C ALA A 36 8.72 12.56 16.18
N GLU A 37 8.69 13.88 15.97
CA GLU A 37 9.59 14.57 15.03
C GLU A 37 10.92 15.01 15.64
N GLY A 38 11.12 14.84 16.95
CA GLY A 38 12.33 15.28 17.65
C GLY A 38 12.47 16.81 17.72
N VAL A 39 11.35 17.54 17.82
CA VAL A 39 11.32 19.01 17.90
C VAL A 39 10.49 19.49 19.11
N GLU A 40 10.70 20.74 19.50
CA GLU A 40 9.87 21.40 20.53
C GLU A 40 8.45 21.69 20.01
N GLU A 41 7.44 21.71 20.89
CA GLU A 41 6.03 21.94 20.53
C GLU A 41 5.80 23.27 19.77
N ALA A 42 6.54 24.32 20.14
CA ALA A 42 6.47 25.60 19.46
C ALA A 42 7.00 25.52 18.01
N ALA A 43 8.07 24.77 17.78
CA ALA A 43 8.63 24.57 16.44
C ALA A 43 7.72 23.69 15.58
N PHE A 44 7.11 22.66 16.17
CA PHE A 44 6.11 21.83 15.51
C PHE A 44 4.90 22.66 15.06
N THR A 45 4.35 23.49 15.95
CA THR A 45 3.20 24.35 15.67
C THR A 45 3.52 25.41 14.60
N ALA A 46 4.74 25.93 14.60
CA ALA A 46 5.20 26.85 13.55
C ALA A 46 5.35 26.16 12.18
N ARG A 47 5.72 24.88 12.16
CA ARG A 47 5.88 24.07 10.94
C ARG A 47 4.53 23.64 10.36
N TYR A 48 3.60 23.22 11.22
CA TYR A 48 2.29 22.71 10.82
C TYR A 48 1.18 23.61 11.38
N PRO A 49 0.64 24.54 10.57
CA PRO A 49 -0.35 25.51 11.06
C PRO A 49 -1.67 24.83 11.44
N ASP A 50 -1.98 23.68 10.84
CA ASP A 50 -3.16 22.90 11.14
C ASP A 50 -2.93 21.39 10.90
N ARG A 51 -3.87 20.60 11.42
CA ARG A 51 -3.88 19.14 11.29
C ARG A 51 -3.99 18.68 9.82
N PRO A 52 -4.86 19.25 8.97
CA PRO A 52 -4.88 18.98 7.53
C PRO A 52 -3.52 19.13 6.82
N ALA A 53 -2.74 20.15 7.15
CA ALA A 53 -1.42 20.40 6.57
C ALA A 53 -0.42 19.34 7.02
N LEU A 54 -0.43 18.98 8.31
CA LEU A 54 0.35 17.85 8.83
C LEU A 54 0.03 16.56 8.08
N LEU A 55 -1.26 16.22 7.95
CA LEU A 55 -1.70 15.00 7.28
C LEU A 55 -1.17 14.92 5.84
N ARG A 56 -1.35 15.98 5.05
CA ARG A 56 -0.87 16.02 3.66
C ARG A 56 0.64 15.84 3.57
N HIS A 57 1.39 16.52 4.42
CA HIS A 57 2.84 16.44 4.44
C HIS A 57 3.31 15.02 4.79
N VAL A 58 2.79 14.45 5.87
CA VAL A 58 3.18 13.13 6.38
C VAL A 58 2.75 12.02 5.42
N LEU A 59 1.57 12.13 4.81
CA LEU A 59 1.12 11.23 3.75
C LEU A 59 2.05 11.28 2.54
N GLY A 60 2.47 12.46 2.08
CA GLY A 60 3.40 12.59 0.96
C GLY A 60 4.74 11.90 1.21
N LEU A 61 5.29 12.05 2.42
CA LEU A 61 6.52 11.36 2.82
C LEU A 61 6.36 9.84 2.83
N ASP A 62 5.21 9.35 3.32
CA ASP A 62 4.93 7.92 3.38
C ASP A 62 4.70 7.31 2.00
N LEU A 63 4.00 8.02 1.10
CA LEU A 63 3.86 7.61 -0.30
C LEU A 63 5.21 7.51 -1.01
N GLU A 64 6.14 8.43 -0.72
CA GLU A 64 7.50 8.36 -1.29
C GLU A 64 8.31 7.19 -0.71
N ARG A 65 8.18 6.92 0.60
CA ARG A 65 8.73 5.69 1.21
C ARG A 65 8.19 4.44 0.53
N GLN A 66 6.88 4.36 0.27
CA GLN A 66 6.28 3.22 -0.43
C GLN A 66 6.87 3.02 -1.83
N LYS A 67 7.12 4.10 -2.59
CA LYS A 67 7.79 4.00 -3.90
C LYS A 67 9.18 3.39 -3.80
N GLN A 68 9.96 3.81 -2.80
CA GLN A 68 11.32 3.29 -2.58
C GLN A 68 11.29 1.81 -2.19
N ASP A 69 10.34 1.42 -1.36
CA ASP A 69 10.15 0.02 -0.99
C ASP A 69 9.72 -0.85 -2.18
N HIS A 70 8.83 -0.36 -3.05
CA HIS A 70 8.48 -1.06 -4.29
C HIS A 70 9.68 -1.24 -5.23
N VAL A 71 10.56 -0.24 -5.34
CA VAL A 71 11.79 -0.36 -6.14
C VAL A 71 12.68 -1.48 -5.60
N ARG A 72 12.89 -1.54 -4.29
CA ARG A 72 13.66 -2.62 -3.63
C ARG A 72 12.99 -3.97 -3.84
N LEU A 73 11.67 -4.04 -3.66
CA LEU A 73 10.89 -5.25 -3.87
C LEU A 73 11.05 -5.81 -5.29
N TYR A 74 11.09 -4.94 -6.31
CA TYR A 74 11.28 -5.35 -7.71
C TYR A 74 12.69 -5.87 -8.01
N GLN A 75 13.68 -5.50 -7.19
CA GLN A 75 15.05 -6.03 -7.26
C GLN A 75 15.12 -7.44 -6.66
N ASP A 76 14.35 -7.70 -5.60
CA ASP A 76 14.33 -8.99 -4.89
C ASP A 76 13.53 -10.07 -5.63
N TYR A 77 12.49 -9.66 -6.39
CA TYR A 77 11.61 -10.58 -7.09
C TYR A 77 11.82 -10.55 -8.62
N PRO A 78 12.31 -11.64 -9.24
CA PRO A 78 12.65 -11.64 -10.66
C PRO A 78 11.46 -11.83 -11.59
N SER A 79 10.41 -12.55 -11.16
CA SER A 79 9.23 -12.80 -12.01
C SER A 79 8.08 -11.83 -11.75
N ALA A 80 7.22 -11.66 -12.75
CA ALA A 80 6.03 -10.80 -12.63
C ALA A 80 5.04 -11.30 -11.57
N VAL A 81 4.90 -12.63 -11.42
CA VAL A 81 4.04 -13.23 -10.40
C VAL A 81 4.60 -12.97 -9.01
N GLU A 82 5.89 -13.22 -8.78
CA GLU A 82 6.50 -12.98 -7.47
C GLU A 82 6.44 -11.50 -7.09
N ARG A 83 6.65 -10.58 -8.04
CA ARG A 83 6.48 -9.14 -7.80
C ARG A 83 5.05 -8.78 -7.41
N LEU A 84 4.05 -9.27 -8.15
CA LEU A 84 2.65 -8.94 -7.87
C LEU A 84 2.22 -9.44 -6.49
N PHE A 85 2.61 -10.67 -6.15
CA PHE A 85 2.31 -11.24 -4.84
C PHE A 85 3.16 -10.66 -3.72
N GLY A 86 4.41 -10.27 -4.01
CA GLY A 86 5.26 -9.48 -3.13
C GLY A 86 4.61 -8.14 -2.78
N LEU A 87 4.04 -7.42 -3.77
CA LEU A 87 3.29 -6.19 -3.53
C LEU A 87 2.08 -6.42 -2.62
N ILE A 88 1.37 -7.55 -2.75
CA ILE A 88 0.29 -7.89 -1.81
C ILE A 88 0.85 -8.08 -0.40
N GLY A 89 1.91 -8.87 -0.25
CA GLY A 89 2.55 -9.12 1.05
C GLY A 89 3.04 -7.83 1.70
N TYR A 90 3.69 -6.98 0.91
CA TYR A 90 4.10 -5.64 1.29
C TYR A 90 2.92 -4.81 1.81
N SER A 91 1.83 -4.71 1.04
CA SER A 91 0.67 -3.90 1.43
C SER A 91 -0.04 -4.43 2.67
N ILE A 92 -0.12 -5.75 2.85
CA ILE A 92 -0.65 -6.37 4.09
C ILE A 92 0.20 -5.96 5.29
N ALA A 93 1.53 -6.04 5.17
CA ALA A 93 2.45 -5.67 6.23
C ALA A 93 2.41 -4.16 6.53
N ASP A 94 2.38 -3.31 5.50
CA ASP A 94 2.34 -1.86 5.66
C ASP A 94 1.03 -1.38 6.30
N LEU A 95 -0.10 -2.00 5.96
CA LEU A 95 -1.41 -1.63 6.47
C LEU A 95 -1.79 -2.32 7.80
N ALA A 96 -0.92 -3.16 8.35
CA ALA A 96 -1.22 -3.97 9.54
C ALA A 96 -1.64 -3.15 10.76
N ASP A 97 -1.08 -1.94 10.90
CA ASP A 97 -1.27 -1.05 12.06
C ASP A 97 -2.04 0.23 11.68
N THR A 98 -2.79 0.17 10.58
CA THR A 98 -3.63 1.28 10.11
C THR A 98 -5.05 1.12 10.65
N GLY A 99 -5.49 2.08 11.46
CA GLY A 99 -6.84 2.17 11.99
C GLY A 99 -7.82 2.81 11.01
N PRO A 100 -9.13 2.49 11.12
CA PRO A 100 -10.16 2.99 10.19
C PRO A 100 -10.34 4.52 10.28
N GLN A 101 -10.05 5.13 11.42
CA GLN A 101 -10.13 6.58 11.59
C GLN A 101 -9.13 7.32 10.69
N TYR A 102 -7.92 6.79 10.52
CA TYR A 102 -6.93 7.40 9.63
C TYR A 102 -7.39 7.42 8.16
N LEU A 103 -8.02 6.33 7.72
CA LEU A 103 -8.59 6.22 6.37
C LEU A 103 -9.75 7.21 6.16
N LEU A 104 -10.62 7.35 7.17
CA LEU A 104 -11.65 8.39 7.22
C LEU A 104 -11.05 9.79 7.07
N ASP A 105 -9.98 10.08 7.80
CA ASP A 105 -9.35 11.40 7.80
C ASP A 105 -8.71 11.74 6.44
N ILE A 106 -8.13 10.75 5.74
CA ILE A 106 -7.66 10.93 4.36
C ILE A 106 -8.84 11.25 3.44
N GLY A 107 -9.93 10.47 3.50
CA GLY A 107 -11.10 10.66 2.64
C GLY A 107 -11.84 12.00 2.86
N HIS A 108 -11.85 12.50 4.11
CA HIS A 108 -12.46 13.80 4.44
C HIS A 108 -11.55 15.00 4.21
N ASN A 109 -10.27 14.78 3.90
CA ASN A 109 -9.32 15.84 3.61
C ASN A 109 -9.08 15.94 2.10
N PRO A 110 -9.62 16.95 1.40
CA PRO A 110 -9.55 17.01 -0.06
C PRO A 110 -8.12 16.96 -0.61
N GLY A 111 -7.17 17.64 0.04
CA GLY A 111 -5.79 17.66 -0.45
C GLY A 111 -5.01 16.39 -0.13
N ALA A 112 -5.33 15.66 0.94
CA ALA A 112 -4.74 14.35 1.20
C ALA A 112 -5.32 13.29 0.25
N TRP A 113 -6.63 13.36 0.00
CA TRP A 113 -7.31 12.51 -0.97
C TRP A 113 -6.77 12.72 -2.38
N GLU A 114 -6.64 13.98 -2.83
CA GLU A 114 -6.05 14.32 -4.13
C GLU A 114 -4.64 13.75 -4.27
N LEU A 115 -3.78 13.93 -3.26
CA LEU A 115 -2.41 13.39 -3.25
C LEU A 115 -2.38 11.86 -3.40
N LEU A 116 -3.28 11.15 -2.72
CA LEU A 116 -3.41 9.71 -2.85
C LEU A 116 -3.89 9.30 -4.25
N GLN A 117 -4.88 10.01 -4.79
CA GLN A 117 -5.41 9.73 -6.13
C GLN A 117 -4.37 9.98 -7.22
N GLU A 118 -3.58 11.05 -7.12
CA GLU A 118 -2.44 11.34 -8.00
C GLU A 118 -1.40 10.22 -7.91
N HIS A 119 -1.04 9.77 -6.71
CA HIS A 119 -0.12 8.64 -6.54
C HIS A 119 -0.64 7.36 -7.21
N LEU A 120 -1.93 7.05 -7.07
CA LEU A 120 -2.54 5.89 -7.70
C LEU A 120 -2.56 6.00 -9.24
N ALA A 121 -2.83 7.20 -9.76
CA ALA A 121 -2.93 7.46 -11.19
C ALA A 121 -1.57 7.53 -11.88
N GLU A 122 -0.62 8.27 -11.31
CA GLU A 122 0.65 8.62 -11.96
C GLU A 122 1.76 7.63 -11.66
N TYR A 123 1.71 6.96 -10.51
CA TYR A 123 2.74 5.99 -10.10
C TYR A 123 2.22 4.55 -10.12
N SER A 124 1.16 4.24 -9.37
CA SER A 124 0.73 2.84 -9.21
C SER A 124 0.18 2.23 -10.50
N SER A 125 -0.65 2.98 -11.24
CA SER A 125 -1.30 2.48 -12.46
C SER A 125 -0.29 2.12 -13.57
N PRO A 126 0.70 2.97 -13.92
CA PRO A 126 1.71 2.60 -14.92
C PRO A 126 2.56 1.40 -14.50
N GLN A 127 2.97 1.32 -13.22
CA GLN A 127 3.76 0.21 -12.70
C GLN A 127 3.00 -1.12 -12.81
N LEU A 128 1.71 -1.11 -12.47
CA LEU A 128 0.86 -2.29 -12.57
C LEU A 128 0.62 -2.72 -14.02
N GLN A 129 0.39 -1.77 -14.94
CA GLN A 129 0.25 -2.09 -16.37
C GLN A 129 1.50 -2.76 -16.92
N GLN A 130 2.68 -2.24 -16.58
CA GLN A 130 3.94 -2.82 -16.99
C GLN A 130 4.12 -4.22 -16.41
N LEU A 131 3.84 -4.40 -15.11
CA LEU A 131 3.94 -5.69 -14.45
C LEU A 131 3.03 -6.75 -15.09
N LEU A 132 1.78 -6.38 -15.41
CA LEU A 132 0.84 -7.27 -16.09
C LEU A 132 1.32 -7.64 -17.50
N ASN A 133 1.83 -6.67 -18.26
CA ASN A 133 2.40 -6.92 -19.60
C ASN A 133 3.60 -7.88 -19.53
N ASP A 134 4.51 -7.67 -18.58
CA ASP A 134 5.68 -8.52 -18.37
C ASP A 134 5.25 -9.95 -18.00
N GLY A 135 4.26 -10.11 -17.13
CA GLY A 135 3.76 -11.44 -16.77
C GLY A 135 3.04 -12.16 -17.91
N ILE A 136 2.37 -11.44 -18.82
CA ILE A 136 1.84 -12.04 -20.05
C ILE A 136 2.98 -12.51 -20.96
N ARG A 137 4.01 -11.68 -21.15
CA ARG A 137 5.20 -12.05 -21.95
C ARG A 137 5.94 -13.26 -21.37
N GLN A 138 5.97 -13.38 -20.05
CA GLN A 138 6.54 -14.52 -19.33
C GLN A 138 5.63 -15.77 -19.35
N GLY A 139 4.39 -15.68 -19.86
CA GLY A 139 3.41 -16.77 -19.84
C GLY A 139 2.82 -17.07 -18.46
N LEU A 140 2.99 -16.16 -17.50
CA LEU A 140 2.57 -16.31 -16.11
C LEU A 140 1.20 -15.69 -15.82
N PHE A 141 0.82 -14.66 -16.57
CA PHE A 141 -0.53 -14.11 -16.58
C PHE A 141 -1.26 -14.47 -17.87
N ARG A 142 -2.58 -14.57 -17.79
CA ARG A 142 -3.42 -14.91 -18.93
C ARG A 142 -3.31 -13.86 -20.03
N SER A 143 -3.12 -14.29 -21.28
CA SER A 143 -2.98 -13.41 -22.43
C SER A 143 -4.29 -12.80 -22.93
N ASP A 144 -5.45 -13.30 -22.46
CA ASP A 144 -6.79 -12.86 -22.87
C ASP A 144 -7.34 -11.71 -22.02
N ILE A 145 -6.56 -11.19 -21.07
CA ILE A 145 -6.99 -10.07 -20.23
C ILE A 145 -6.81 -8.72 -20.93
N ASN A 146 -7.75 -7.80 -20.69
CA ASN A 146 -7.56 -6.40 -21.04
C ASN A 146 -6.74 -5.70 -19.95
N ILE A 147 -5.43 -5.53 -20.17
CA ILE A 147 -4.48 -4.97 -19.19
C ILE A 147 -4.98 -3.63 -18.62
N ARG A 148 -5.47 -2.73 -19.48
CA ARG A 148 -5.96 -1.42 -19.06
C ARG A 148 -7.15 -1.55 -18.12
N LEU A 149 -8.13 -2.39 -18.47
CA LEU A 149 -9.31 -2.59 -17.64
C LEU A 149 -8.96 -3.28 -16.31
N VAL A 150 -8.11 -4.30 -16.35
CA VAL A 150 -7.62 -5.00 -15.14
C VAL A 150 -6.90 -4.03 -14.20
N THR A 151 -6.04 -3.15 -14.74
CA THR A 151 -5.35 -2.13 -13.95
C THR A 151 -6.36 -1.20 -13.27
N ILE A 152 -7.35 -0.71 -14.01
CA ILE A 152 -8.41 0.15 -13.45
C ILE A 152 -9.13 -0.59 -12.32
N ILE A 153 -9.50 -1.86 -12.52
CA ILE A 153 -10.20 -2.66 -11.50
C ILE A 153 -9.36 -2.80 -10.23
N ILE A 154 -8.07 -3.13 -10.35
CA ILE A 154 -7.18 -3.27 -9.18
C ILE A 154 -7.05 -1.94 -8.43
N VAL A 155 -6.92 -0.82 -9.13
CA VAL A 155 -6.85 0.50 -8.50
C VAL A 155 -8.18 0.87 -7.82
N GLN A 156 -9.32 0.56 -8.44
CA GLN A 156 -10.62 0.79 -7.82
C GLN A 156 -10.83 -0.11 -6.59
N GLN A 157 -10.32 -1.33 -6.60
CA GLN A 157 -10.31 -2.20 -5.42
C GLN A 157 -9.52 -1.58 -4.25
N LEU A 158 -8.41 -0.87 -4.51
CA LEU A 158 -7.70 -0.11 -3.48
C LEU A 158 -8.61 0.96 -2.89
N GLY A 159 -9.32 1.70 -3.75
CA GLY A 159 -10.32 2.68 -3.32
C GLY A 159 -11.39 2.05 -2.41
N ILE A 160 -11.87 0.83 -2.71
CA ILE A 160 -12.84 0.12 -1.86
C ILE A 160 -12.26 -0.18 -0.47
N VAL A 161 -11.01 -0.65 -0.39
CA VAL A 161 -10.33 -0.92 0.90
C VAL A 161 -10.16 0.36 1.73
N LEU A 162 -9.87 1.48 1.05
CA LEU A 162 -9.64 2.78 1.68
C LEU A 162 -10.93 3.54 1.97
N THR A 163 -12.08 3.11 1.43
CA THR A 163 -13.35 3.76 1.66
C THR A 163 -13.92 3.33 3.01
N PRO A 164 -14.22 4.29 3.90
CA PRO A 164 -14.70 3.96 5.22
C PRO A 164 -16.11 3.38 5.20
N ASN A 165 -16.44 2.59 6.23
CA ASN A 165 -17.76 2.01 6.48
C ASN A 165 -18.28 1.03 5.40
N ILE A 166 -17.46 0.64 4.41
CA ILE A 166 -17.82 -0.46 3.50
C ILE A 166 -17.77 -1.81 4.22
N PHE A 167 -16.77 -2.00 5.08
CA PHE A 167 -16.52 -3.26 5.77
C PHE A 167 -16.81 -3.14 7.28
N PRO A 168 -17.13 -4.26 7.95
CA PRO A 168 -17.34 -4.25 9.40
C PRO A 168 -16.07 -3.79 10.16
N PRO A 169 -16.21 -3.00 11.24
CA PRO A 169 -15.08 -2.44 11.97
C PRO A 169 -14.24 -3.48 12.73
N MET A 170 -14.73 -4.71 12.86
CA MET A 170 -14.02 -5.81 13.51
C MET A 170 -12.92 -6.43 12.63
N VAL A 171 -12.90 -6.13 11.34
CA VAL A 171 -11.95 -6.70 10.38
C VAL A 171 -10.82 -5.71 10.15
N SER A 172 -9.57 -6.16 10.28
CA SER A 172 -8.41 -5.30 10.05
C SER A 172 -8.29 -4.88 8.58
N THR A 173 -7.76 -3.68 8.31
CA THR A 173 -7.51 -3.21 6.94
C THR A 173 -6.64 -4.18 6.14
N ALA A 174 -5.64 -4.78 6.78
CA ALA A 174 -4.77 -5.79 6.16
C ALA A 174 -5.54 -7.06 5.73
N GLU A 175 -6.50 -7.53 6.54
CA GLU A 175 -7.32 -8.68 6.21
C GLU A 175 -8.32 -8.39 5.07
N ILE A 176 -8.92 -7.20 5.09
CA ILE A 176 -9.78 -6.71 3.99
C ILE A 176 -8.96 -6.65 2.69
N PHE A 177 -7.78 -6.02 2.73
CA PHE A 177 -6.87 -5.91 1.59
C PHE A 177 -6.54 -7.30 1.03
N ARG A 178 -6.08 -8.22 1.88
CA ARG A 178 -5.78 -9.60 1.48
C ARG A 178 -6.98 -10.24 0.76
N SER A 179 -8.17 -10.12 1.35
CA SER A 179 -9.38 -10.78 0.84
C SER A 179 -9.85 -10.21 -0.49
N VAL A 180 -9.73 -8.90 -0.70
CA VAL A 180 -10.11 -8.23 -1.95
C VAL A 180 -9.17 -8.63 -3.10
N PHE A 181 -7.87 -8.68 -2.85
CA PHE A 181 -6.87 -8.85 -3.91
C PHE A 181 -6.51 -10.30 -4.21
N LEU A 182 -6.45 -11.18 -3.19
CA LEU A 182 -5.91 -12.54 -3.34
C LEU A 182 -6.66 -13.35 -4.40
N TYR A 183 -7.99 -13.33 -4.36
CA TYR A 183 -8.82 -14.10 -5.30
C TYR A 183 -8.75 -13.54 -6.71
N TYR A 184 -8.75 -12.21 -6.83
CA TYR A 184 -8.68 -11.54 -8.12
C TYR A 184 -7.36 -11.84 -8.83
N ILE A 185 -6.24 -11.68 -8.12
CA ILE A 185 -4.90 -11.91 -8.67
C ILE A 185 -4.67 -13.38 -9.02
N ARG A 186 -5.21 -14.31 -8.23
CA ARG A 186 -5.20 -15.74 -8.59
C ARG A 186 -5.92 -16.01 -9.90
N GLY A 187 -7.01 -15.29 -10.19
CA GLY A 187 -7.75 -15.39 -11.45
C GLY A 187 -6.99 -14.84 -12.68
N LEU A 188 -5.98 -13.98 -12.48
CA LEU A 188 -5.12 -13.46 -13.55
C LEU A 188 -4.01 -14.43 -13.94
N CYS A 189 -3.66 -15.38 -13.07
CA CYS A 189 -2.56 -16.31 -13.28
C CYS A 189 -2.93 -17.40 -14.29
N THR A 190 -1.95 -17.84 -15.09
CA THR A 190 -2.01 -19.15 -15.75
C THR A 190 -1.72 -20.26 -14.75
N ASP A 191 -1.88 -21.53 -15.13
CA ASP A 191 -1.48 -22.66 -14.27
C ASP A 191 0.01 -22.60 -13.90
N ALA A 192 0.86 -22.14 -14.81
CA ALA A 192 2.28 -21.92 -14.55
C ALA A 192 2.48 -20.81 -13.51
N GLY A 193 1.84 -19.66 -13.69
CA GLY A 193 1.89 -18.56 -12.73
C GLY A 193 1.35 -18.94 -11.36
N ALA A 194 0.23 -19.69 -11.31
CA ALA A 194 -0.39 -20.13 -10.06
C ALA A 194 0.50 -21.13 -9.29
N ARG A 195 1.23 -22.01 -9.98
CA ARG A 195 2.22 -22.90 -9.35
C ARG A 195 3.40 -22.10 -8.78
N GLN A 196 3.94 -21.17 -9.56
CA GLN A 196 5.04 -20.32 -9.08
C GLN A 196 4.62 -19.46 -7.88
N ALA A 197 3.40 -18.91 -7.90
CA ALA A 197 2.84 -18.21 -6.75
C ALA A 197 2.72 -19.10 -5.51
N ALA A 198 2.15 -20.30 -5.66
CA ALA A 198 1.99 -21.23 -4.54
C ALA A 198 3.33 -21.66 -3.94
N GLU A 199 4.34 -21.89 -4.78
CA GLU A 199 5.71 -22.14 -4.34
C GLU A 199 6.29 -20.97 -3.55
N HIS A 200 5.98 -19.74 -3.94
CA HIS A 200 6.42 -18.55 -3.23
C HIS A 200 5.71 -18.39 -1.88
N PHE A 201 4.38 -18.53 -1.84
CA PHE A 201 3.60 -18.39 -0.60
C PHE A 201 3.81 -19.51 0.40
N ALA A 202 4.04 -20.75 -0.04
CA ALA A 202 4.36 -21.83 0.87
C ALA A 202 5.71 -21.63 1.57
N ARG A 203 6.52 -20.67 1.10
CA ARG A 203 7.84 -20.31 1.64
C ARG A 203 7.83 -19.01 2.46
N MET A 204 6.71 -18.26 2.49
CA MET A 204 6.51 -17.04 3.29
C MET A 204 5.75 -17.35 4.58
#